data_AF-A0A0K0CW07-F1
#
_entry.id   AF-A0A0K0CW07-F1
#
_cell.length_a   1.000
_cell.length_b   1.000
_cell.length_c   1.000
_cell.angle_alpha   90.00
_cell.angle_beta   90.00
_cell.angle_gamma   90.00
#
_symmetry.space_group_name_H-M   'P 1'
#
loop_
_entity.id
_entity.type
_entity.pdbx_description
1 polymer ?
#
loop_
_entity_poly.entity_id
_entity_poly.type
_entity_poly.pdbx_seq_one_letter_code
_entity_poly.pdbx_strand_id
1 'polypeptide(L)'
;MLLIERMMSDGRKRIQAALSPRAVEGVTAYSEAYKVSNRLRLCVGAILSALANSDDPLVIQTLCELLQHEILLIHELRAEISSAASRPWMEVYRNVVDSILNLVQVLSHYKI
;
A
#
# COMPACT_ATOMS: atom_id res chain seq x y z
N MET A 1 13.65 -7.60 6.89
CA MET A 1 12.42 -7.67 6.07
C MET A 1 11.12 -7.55 6.88
N LEU A 2 11.02 -8.20 8.04
CA LEU A 2 9.84 -8.20 8.94
C LEU A 2 9.21 -6.83 9.26
N LEU A 3 9.98 -5.73 9.25
CA LEU A 3 9.45 -4.41 9.54
C LEU A 3 8.59 -3.85 8.40
N ILE A 4 9.06 -3.91 7.15
CA ILE A 4 8.34 -3.35 6.00
C ILE A 4 7.02 -4.09 5.80
N GLU A 5 7.07 -5.42 5.83
CA GLU A 5 5.88 -6.29 5.76
C GLU A 5 4.88 -5.94 6.87
N ARG A 6 5.34 -5.82 8.12
CA ARG A 6 4.48 -5.40 9.24
C ARG A 6 3.88 -4.01 9.04
N MET A 7 4.64 -3.07 8.49
CA MET A 7 4.18 -1.72 8.22
C MET A 7 3.13 -1.67 7.11
N MET A 8 3.29 -2.47 6.05
CA MET A 8 2.30 -2.62 4.99
C MET A 8 1.03 -3.28 5.52
N SER A 9 1.16 -4.36 6.31
CA SER A 9 0.04 -5.05 6.93
C SER A 9 -0.76 -4.14 7.86
N ASP A 10 -0.07 -3.34 8.69
CA ASP A 10 -0.71 -2.32 9.53
C ASP A 10 -1.47 -1.28 8.69
N GLY A 11 -0.86 -0.80 7.61
CA GLY A 11 -1.49 0.12 6.67
C GLY A 11 -2.79 -0.44 6.09
N ARG A 12 -2.76 -1.68 5.58
CA ARG A 12 -3.96 -2.35 5.04
C ARG A 12 -5.07 -2.48 6.08
N LYS A 13 -4.74 -2.98 7.28
CA LYS A 13 -5.72 -3.14 8.37
C LYS A 13 -6.38 -1.83 8.76
N ARG A 14 -5.63 -0.72 8.74
CA ARG A 14 -6.17 0.62 9.05
C ARG A 14 -7.07 1.15 7.94
N ILE A 15 -6.77 0.84 6.67
CA ILE A 15 -7.67 1.15 5.56
C ILE A 15 -8.96 0.34 5.70
N GLN A 16 -8.88 -0.96 6.00
CA GLN A 16 -10.05 -1.81 6.27
C GLN A 16 -10.88 -1.30 7.44
N ALA A 17 -10.25 -0.85 8.52
CA ALA A 17 -10.96 -0.22 9.64
C ALA A 17 -11.68 1.07 9.21
N ALA A 18 -11.10 1.86 8.31
CA ALA A 18 -11.70 3.08 7.78
C ALA A 18 -12.89 2.83 6.83
N LEU A 19 -12.97 1.64 6.23
CA LEU A 19 -14.11 1.18 5.43
C LEU A 19 -15.33 0.81 6.30
N SER A 20 -15.13 0.60 7.61
CA SER A 20 -16.21 0.26 8.53
C SER A 20 -17.27 1.37 8.61
N PRO A 21 -18.57 1.03 8.70
CA PRO A 21 -19.63 2.01 8.96
C PRO A 21 -19.39 2.84 10.22
N ARG A 22 -18.68 2.29 11.22
CA ARG A 22 -18.37 2.93 12.50
C ARG A 22 -17.01 3.64 12.53
N ALA A 23 -16.41 3.87 11.37
CA ALA A 23 -15.11 4.54 11.29
C ALA A 23 -15.18 5.98 11.84
N VAL A 24 -14.03 6.44 12.36
CA VAL A 24 -13.84 7.84 12.75
C VAL A 24 -14.01 8.73 11.52
N GLU A 25 -14.66 9.89 11.69
CA GLU A 25 -14.97 10.83 10.61
C GLU A 25 -14.27 12.19 10.80
N GLY A 26 -14.38 13.06 9.78
CA GLY A 26 -13.90 14.44 9.85
C GLY A 26 -12.37 14.57 9.84
N VAL A 27 -11.84 15.58 10.55
CA VAL A 27 -10.40 15.93 10.54
C VAL A 27 -9.52 14.76 10.98
N THR A 28 -9.97 14.01 11.98
CA THR A 28 -9.23 12.84 12.48
C THR A 28 -9.12 11.76 11.41
N ALA A 29 -10.19 11.54 10.63
CA ALA A 29 -10.19 10.58 9.52
C ALA A 29 -9.20 10.99 8.41
N TYR A 30 -9.13 12.29 8.09
CA TYR A 30 -8.15 12.80 7.12
C TYR A 30 -6.72 12.67 7.61
N SER A 31 -6.44 13.08 8.85
CA SER A 31 -5.11 12.94 9.45
C SER A 31 -4.66 11.47 9.41
N GLU A 32 -5.56 10.56 9.76
CA GLU A 32 -5.30 9.13 9.72
C GLU A 32 -5.02 8.64 8.29
N ALA A 33 -5.84 9.05 7.33
CA ALA A 33 -5.67 8.68 5.94
C ALA A 33 -4.32 9.13 5.36
N TYR A 34 -3.88 10.36 5.67
CA TYR A 34 -2.57 10.84 5.26
C TYR A 34 -1.42 10.10 5.95
N LYS A 35 -1.54 9.79 7.24
CA LYS A 35 -0.51 9.01 7.97
C LYS A 35 -0.30 7.64 7.33
N VAL A 36 -1.39 6.92 7.08
CA VAL A 36 -1.36 5.60 6.46
C VAL A 36 -0.85 5.69 5.01
N SER A 37 -1.33 6.66 4.23
CA SER A 37 -0.88 6.91 2.86
C SER A 37 0.63 7.15 2.77
N ASN A 38 1.16 8.04 3.61
CA ASN A 38 2.59 8.32 3.64
C ASN A 38 3.40 7.09 4.05
N ARG A 39 2.91 6.30 5.02
CA ARG A 39 3.58 5.07 5.46
C ARG A 39 3.67 4.04 4.34
N LEU A 40 2.59 3.81 3.61
CA LEU A 40 2.57 2.87 2.48
C LEU A 40 3.54 3.32 1.37
N ARG A 41 3.56 4.61 1.04
CA ARG A 41 4.52 5.17 0.07
C ARG A 41 5.97 4.96 0.51
N LEU A 42 6.27 5.17 1.80
CA LEU A 42 7.60 4.94 2.36
C LEU A 42 8.00 3.46 2.29
N CYS A 43 7.08 2.54 2.61
CA CYS A 43 7.34 1.11 2.51
C CYS A 43 7.68 0.68 1.08
N VAL A 44 6.85 1.09 0.11
CA VAL A 44 7.08 0.76 -1.30
C VAL A 44 8.37 1.40 -1.80
N GLY A 45 8.61 2.68 -1.49
CA GLY A 45 9.87 3.36 -1.84
C GLY A 45 11.10 2.68 -1.26
N ALA A 46 11.03 2.18 -0.02
CA ALA A 46 12.12 1.45 0.61
C ALA A 46 12.37 0.10 -0.07
N ILE A 47 11.32 -0.64 -0.44
CA ILE A 47 11.47 -1.90 -1.18
C ILE A 47 12.13 -1.64 -2.54
N LEU A 48 11.64 -0.66 -3.30
CA LEU A 48 12.20 -0.33 -4.61
C LEU A 48 13.65 0.14 -4.53
N SER A 49 13.96 0.95 -3.52
CA SER A 49 15.34 1.38 -3.28
C SER A 49 16.23 0.19 -2.94
N ALA A 50 15.76 -0.75 -2.13
CA ALA A 50 16.51 -1.96 -1.81
C ALA A 50 16.71 -2.86 -3.04
N LEU A 51 15.69 -3.03 -3.88
CA LEU A 51 15.80 -3.77 -5.14
C LEU A 51 16.81 -3.12 -6.10
N ALA A 52 16.82 -1.80 -6.20
CA ALA A 52 17.71 -1.08 -7.11
C ALA A 52 19.19 -1.07 -6.67
N ASN A 53 19.47 -1.28 -5.38
CA ASN A 53 20.82 -1.16 -4.81
C ASN A 53 21.38 -2.47 -4.23
N SER A 54 20.60 -3.55 -4.24
CA SER A 54 21.03 -4.84 -3.69
C SER A 54 21.63 -5.69 -4.80
N ASP A 55 22.86 -6.17 -4.58
CA ASP A 55 23.49 -7.19 -5.43
C ASP A 55 23.25 -8.62 -4.90
N ASP A 56 22.63 -8.76 -3.72
CA ASP A 56 22.31 -10.05 -3.11
C ASP A 56 21.04 -10.66 -3.75
N PRO A 57 21.15 -11.79 -4.48
CA PRO A 57 20.01 -12.43 -5.14
C PRO A 57 18.93 -12.90 -4.16
N LEU A 58 19.30 -13.30 -2.95
CA LEU A 58 18.36 -13.73 -1.93
C LEU A 58 17.51 -12.55 -1.46
N VAL A 59 18.13 -11.39 -1.24
CA VAL A 59 17.42 -10.17 -0.87
C VAL A 59 16.47 -9.73 -1.99
N ILE A 60 16.94 -9.74 -3.24
CA ILE A 60 16.10 -9.42 -4.40
C ILE A 60 14.89 -10.36 -4.47
N GLN A 61 15.11 -11.67 -4.46
CA GLN A 61 14.04 -12.66 -4.53
C GLN A 61 13.01 -12.43 -3.42
N THR A 62 13.48 -12.28 -2.18
CA THR A 62 12.57 -12.13 -1.05
C THR A 62 11.73 -10.85 -1.12
N LEU A 63 12.32 -9.74 -1.60
CA LEU A 63 11.59 -8.49 -1.82
C LEU A 63 10.61 -8.57 -2.99
N CYS A 64 10.96 -9.29 -4.06
CA CYS A 64 10.05 -9.57 -5.16
C CYS A 64 8.84 -10.40 -4.71
N GLU A 65 9.06 -11.46 -3.92
CA GLU A 65 7.99 -12.27 -3.33
C GLU A 65 7.07 -11.43 -2.43
N LEU A 66 7.66 -10.57 -1.59
CA LEU A 66 6.89 -9.64 -0.76
C LEU A 66 6.04 -8.70 -1.61
N LEU A 67 6.60 -8.09 -2.65
CA LEU A 67 5.84 -7.22 -3.56
C LEU A 67 4.69 -7.99 -4.22
N GLN A 68 4.96 -9.17 -4.78
CA GLN A 68 3.94 -9.99 -5.44
C GLN A 68 2.78 -10.32 -4.51
N HIS A 69 3.07 -10.71 -3.26
CA HIS A 69 2.05 -10.96 -2.26
C HIS A 69 1.25 -9.70 -1.92
N GLU A 70 1.94 -8.58 -1.70
CA GLU A 70 1.33 -7.30 -1.34
C GLU A 70 0.47 -6.71 -2.45
N ILE A 71 0.85 -6.90 -3.72
CA ILE A 71 0.07 -6.46 -4.89
C ILE A 71 -1.31 -7.09 -4.91
N LEU A 72 -1.41 -8.39 -4.64
CA LEU A 72 -2.70 -9.09 -4.59
C LEU A 72 -3.61 -8.47 -3.53
N LEU A 73 -3.08 -8.24 -2.33
CA LEU A 73 -3.84 -7.64 -1.22
C LEU A 73 -4.22 -6.18 -1.50
N ILE A 74 -3.38 -5.42 -2.19
CA ILE A 74 -3.68 -4.05 -2.60
C ILE A 74 -4.77 -4.02 -3.68
N HIS A 75 -4.81 -4.99 -4.58
CA HIS A 75 -5.90 -5.15 -5.56
C HIS A 75 -7.24 -5.43 -4.86
N GLU A 76 -7.27 -6.32 -3.87
CA GLU A 76 -8.46 -6.57 -3.05
C GLU A 76 -8.91 -5.29 -2.35
N LEU A 77 -7.98 -4.57 -1.73
CA LEU A 77 -8.25 -3.32 -1.04
C LEU A 77 -8.82 -2.24 -1.97
N ARG A 78 -8.35 -2.17 -3.23
CA ARG A 78 -8.90 -1.26 -4.25
C ARG A 78 -10.37 -1.56 -4.54
N ALA A 79 -10.73 -2.84 -4.65
CA ALA A 79 -12.11 -3.26 -4.89
C ALA A 79 -13.00 -2.87 -3.70
N GLU A 80 -12.53 -3.07 -2.47
CA GLU A 80 -13.23 -2.69 -1.25
C GLU A 80 -13.43 -1.16 -1.14
N ILE A 81 -12.40 -0.37 -1.44
CA ILE A 81 -12.51 1.11 -1.46
C ILE A 81 -13.51 1.59 -2.53
N SER A 82 -13.59 0.88 -3.66
CA SER A 82 -14.49 1.24 -4.75
C SER A 82 -15.95 0.90 -4.46
N SER A 83 -16.21 -0.12 -3.63
CA SER A 83 -17.57 -0.51 -3.23
C SER A 83 -18.08 0.24 -2.01
N ALA A 84 -17.20 0.90 -1.25
CA ALA A 84 -17.58 1.66 -0.07
C ALA A 84 -18.35 2.96 -0.41
N ALA A 85 -19.24 3.35 0.51
CA ALA A 85 -19.97 4.61 0.42
C ALA A 85 -19.00 5.80 0.29
N SER A 86 -19.35 6.77 -0.56
CA SER A 86 -18.49 7.92 -0.85
C SER A 86 -18.26 8.75 0.42
N ARG A 87 -17.03 8.67 0.93
CA ARG A 87 -16.53 9.43 2.07
C ARG A 87 -15.32 10.26 1.59
N PRO A 88 -15.27 11.58 1.84
CA PRO A 88 -14.24 12.44 1.28
C PRO A 88 -12.78 12.01 1.58
N TRP A 89 -12.51 11.49 2.78
CA TRP A 89 -11.16 11.03 3.16
C TRP A 89 -10.76 9.70 2.50
N MET A 90 -11.71 8.92 1.97
CA MET A 90 -11.42 7.67 1.25
C MET A 90 -10.67 7.92 -0.06
N GLU A 91 -10.78 9.13 -0.62
CA GLU A 91 -10.02 9.52 -1.80
C GLU A 91 -8.51 9.47 -1.56
N VAL A 92 -8.05 9.78 -0.34
CA VAL A 92 -6.63 9.70 0.03
C VAL A 92 -6.15 8.24 -0.03
N TYR A 93 -6.98 7.30 0.42
CA TYR A 93 -6.68 5.86 0.35
C TYR A 93 -6.73 5.35 -1.09
N ARG A 94 -7.74 5.75 -1.87
CA ARG A 94 -7.83 5.40 -3.30
C ARG A 94 -6.59 5.86 -4.05
N ASN A 95 -6.19 7.11 -3.87
CA ASN A 95 -5.03 7.71 -4.53
C ASN A 95 -3.74 6.94 -4.23
N VAL A 96 -3.49 6.55 -2.97
CA VAL A 96 -2.26 5.81 -2.65
C VAL A 96 -2.29 4.38 -3.18
N VAL A 97 -3.44 3.70 -3.10
CA VAL A 97 -3.61 2.35 -3.63
C VAL A 97 -3.40 2.33 -5.15
N ASP A 98 -4.06 3.24 -5.88
CA ASP A 98 -3.90 3.37 -7.32
C ASP A 98 -2.46 3.74 -7.71
N SER A 99 -1.81 4.64 -6.95
CA SER A 99 -0.41 4.99 -7.19
C SER A 99 0.53 3.79 -7.05
N ILE A 100 0.33 2.95 -6.04
CA ILE A 100 1.16 1.76 -5.81
C ILE A 100 0.94 0.74 -6.92
N LEU A 101 -0.32 0.48 -7.30
CA LEU A 101 -0.65 -0.45 -8.38
C LEU A 101 -0.09 0.03 -9.72
N ASN A 102 -0.20 1.31 -10.03
CA ASN A 102 0.38 1.88 -11.25
C ASN A 102 1.90 1.74 -11.26
N LEU A 103 2.56 1.98 -10.13
CA LEU A 103 4.02 1.84 -10.01
C LEU A 103 4.47 0.39 -10.24
N VAL A 104 3.79 -0.56 -9.61
CA VAL A 104 4.01 -1.98 -9.84
C VAL A 104 3.79 -2.35 -11.30
N GLN A 105 2.70 -1.88 -11.90
CA GLN A 105 2.40 -2.16 -13.29
C GLN A 105 3.53 -1.65 -14.20
N VAL A 106 3.99 -0.41 -13.99
CA VAL A 106 5.14 0.15 -14.73
C VAL A 106 6.36 -0.74 -14.58
N LEU A 107 6.70 -1.14 -13.35
CA LEU A 107 7.85 -2.00 -13.08
C LEU A 107 7.71 -3.40 -13.69
N SER A 108 6.51 -3.97 -13.78
CA SER A 108 6.30 -5.27 -14.42
C SER A 108 6.46 -5.24 -15.95
N HIS A 109 6.32 -4.08 -16.59
CA HIS A 109 6.57 -3.92 -18.03
C HIS A 109 8.06 -3.87 -18.35
N TYR A 110 8.85 -3.30 -17.47
CA TYR A 110 10.30 -3.40 -17.53
C TYR A 110 10.67 -4.73 -16.89
N LYS A 111 10.79 -5.82 -17.66
CA LYS A 111 11.30 -7.10 -17.14
C LYS A 111 12.55 -6.86 -16.29
N ILE A 112 12.38 -6.86 -14.97
CA ILE A 112 13.44 -7.02 -13.98
C ILE A 112 13.70 -8.52 -13.91
#